data_AF-A0A2G5X086-F1
#
_entry.id   AF-A0A2G5X086-F1
#
_cell.length_a   1.000
_cell.length_b   1.000
_cell.length_c   1.000
_cell.angle_alpha   90.00
_cell.angle_beta   90.00
_cell.angle_gamma   90.00
#
_symmetry.space_group_name_H-M   'P 1'
#
loop_
_entity.id
_entity.type
_entity.pdbx_description
1 polymer ?
#
loop_
_entity_poly.entity_id
_entity_poly.type
_entity_poly.pdbx_seq_one_letter_code
_entity_poly.pdbx_strand_id
1 'polypeptide(L)'
;MRYEYRESHNLNKLKSTSLLLLLCSLLVVGGCSPLFGGKKSGDSAAVALASEKVAPYVEGKSEVLSYVWTTRKELSLTFNGMADKKTMVELLDALEENNIPATFFLPGIRVAEEPEIAKMILDRGHEIENNTLNQLDLQNMSYEELYKEVKLSNEVIRKETGITPRYVRTRSGEYNEDLQAVTAQLGMDAVINYTINPREGEMQGAKTIGKYIERYITRGSIISMHTDINPDVVGAIPYIAKAVENTGYKLIPLNELVNKGTKRKPLEQIAGYDRIKINPNYSDIKPNIFYDAPTEEKVIALTFDDWASDYTVTKILEILKEEKVPSTFFLIGKGVEKNPNLARAIYEQGHEVASHSYGHEVVTKITPEELQEDLVKAHKVITEAIQAKPTMLFRPATGEIDEKTAKIAMATGYKSIALYDVTPFDWDIENDADEIVKRIINKRGDGSVIVLHILDGTHTIEALPKVIHTLREEGYTFKHMTELMRMKNN
;
A
#
# COMPACT_ATOMS: atom_id res chain seq x y z
N MET A 1 -13.22 -7.93 2.90
CA MET A 1 -14.07 -9.05 2.48
C MET A 1 -13.27 -9.91 1.53
N ARG A 2 -12.91 -11.13 1.94
CA ARG A 2 -12.44 -12.16 0.99
C ARG A 2 -13.71 -12.74 0.39
N TYR A 3 -13.92 -12.52 -0.91
CA TYR A 3 -14.97 -13.23 -1.63
C TYR A 3 -14.34 -14.49 -2.21
N GLU A 4 -14.84 -15.63 -1.74
CA GLU A 4 -14.54 -16.95 -2.24
C GLU A 4 -15.02 -17.07 -3.70
N TYR A 5 -14.13 -17.58 -4.54
CA TYR A 5 -14.39 -17.89 -5.94
C TYR A 5 -15.24 -19.16 -5.99
N ARG A 6 -16.50 -19.05 -6.40
CA ARG A 6 -17.36 -20.19 -6.66
C ARG A 6 -17.60 -20.26 -8.16
N GLU A 7 -17.06 -21.32 -8.76
CA GLU A 7 -17.28 -21.67 -10.17
C GLU A 7 -18.77 -21.88 -10.46
N SER A 8 -19.24 -21.32 -11.57
CA SER A 8 -20.38 -21.86 -12.29
C SER A 8 -20.14 -21.75 -13.79
N HIS A 9 -19.73 -22.87 -14.37
CA HIS A 9 -19.79 -23.14 -15.80
C HIS A 9 -21.25 -23.17 -16.27
N ASN A 10 -21.56 -22.37 -17.29
CA ASN A 10 -22.26 -22.81 -18.50
C ASN A 10 -22.50 -21.60 -19.40
N LEU A 11 -21.95 -21.63 -20.62
CA LEU A 11 -22.62 -21.12 -21.83
C LEU A 11 -21.81 -21.52 -23.08
N ASN A 12 -22.46 -22.38 -23.87
CA ASN A 12 -22.45 -22.48 -25.33
C ASN A 12 -21.11 -22.57 -26.09
N LYS A 13 -20.81 -23.81 -26.50
CA LYS A 13 -19.97 -24.17 -27.64
C LYS A 13 -20.45 -23.47 -28.92
N LEU A 14 -19.71 -22.48 -29.40
CA LEU A 14 -19.57 -22.23 -30.83
C LEU A 14 -18.18 -22.68 -31.28
N LYS A 15 -18.14 -23.69 -32.14
CA LYS A 15 -16.92 -24.16 -32.79
C LYS A 15 -16.47 -23.10 -33.80
N SER A 16 -15.38 -22.40 -33.51
CA SER A 16 -14.58 -21.71 -34.52
C SER A 16 -13.27 -22.48 -34.66
N THR A 17 -13.15 -23.24 -35.73
CA THR A 17 -11.89 -23.84 -36.18
C THR A 17 -11.00 -22.72 -36.71
N SER A 18 -10.03 -22.27 -35.90
CA SER A 18 -8.91 -21.44 -36.39
C SER A 18 -7.66 -22.30 -36.48
N LEU A 19 -7.18 -22.40 -37.71
CA LEU A 19 -6.03 -23.19 -38.15
C LEU A 19 -4.76 -22.58 -37.56
N LEU A 20 -4.06 -23.36 -36.74
CA LEU A 20 -2.76 -23.03 -36.16
C LEU A 20 -1.71 -23.05 -37.28
N LEU A 21 -1.33 -21.90 -37.81
CA LEU A 21 -0.18 -21.76 -38.71
C LEU A 21 1.06 -21.48 -37.87
N LEU A 22 1.75 -22.57 -37.52
CA LEU A 22 3.12 -22.54 -37.01
C LEU A 22 4.05 -22.07 -38.14
N LEU A 23 4.42 -20.80 -38.15
CA LEU A 23 5.44 -20.28 -39.06
C LEU A 23 6.83 -20.44 -38.43
N CYS A 24 7.28 -21.69 -38.37
CA CYS A 24 8.71 -22.02 -38.34
C CYS A 24 9.20 -22.08 -39.79
N SER A 25 9.78 -21.00 -40.29
CA SER A 25 10.50 -21.03 -41.56
C SER A 25 11.76 -20.16 -41.51
N LEU A 26 12.77 -20.67 -40.82
CA LEU A 26 14.17 -20.47 -41.20
C LEU A 26 14.63 -21.73 -41.95
N LEU A 27 14.18 -21.87 -43.20
CA LEU A 27 14.73 -22.85 -44.13
C LEU A 27 15.83 -22.19 -44.95
N VAL A 28 17.04 -22.64 -44.69
CA VAL A 28 18.25 -22.42 -45.49
C VAL A 28 17.99 -22.98 -46.88
N VAL A 29 17.83 -22.11 -47.88
CA VAL A 29 17.97 -22.51 -49.28
C VAL A 29 19.43 -22.30 -49.66
N GLY A 30 20.15 -23.41 -49.80
CA GLY A 30 21.46 -23.44 -50.43
C GLY A 30 21.35 -23.05 -51.90
N GLY A 31 22.09 -22.02 -52.30
CA GLY A 31 22.26 -21.60 -53.68
C GLY A 31 23.59 -20.87 -53.82
N CYS A 32 24.54 -21.48 -54.51
CA CYS A 32 25.84 -20.91 -54.83
C CYS A 32 25.71 -19.62 -55.65
N SER A 33 26.22 -18.49 -55.14
CA SER A 33 27.22 -17.63 -55.81
C SER A 33 27.48 -16.34 -54.99
N PRO A 34 28.73 -15.81 -54.98
CA PRO A 34 29.15 -14.81 -54.01
C PRO A 34 28.95 -13.40 -54.56
N LEU A 35 28.48 -12.45 -53.75
CA LEU A 35 28.76 -11.02 -53.88
C LEU A 35 28.24 -10.25 -52.67
N PHE A 36 29.11 -9.37 -52.15
CA PHE A 36 28.94 -8.42 -51.05
C PHE A 36 29.04 -8.95 -49.62
N GLY A 37 30.25 -8.76 -49.06
CA GLY A 37 30.52 -8.83 -47.63
C GLY A 37 29.89 -7.66 -46.87
N GLY A 38 29.17 -8.01 -45.82
CA GLY A 38 28.75 -7.13 -44.73
C GLY A 38 28.73 -7.97 -43.45
N LYS A 39 29.41 -7.49 -42.40
CA LYS A 39 29.64 -8.20 -41.13
C LYS A 39 28.33 -8.68 -40.49
N LYS A 40 28.19 -10.01 -40.33
CA LYS A 40 27.27 -10.66 -39.39
C LYS A 40 27.88 -10.63 -37.98
N SER A 41 27.46 -9.69 -37.14
CA SER A 41 27.75 -9.74 -35.70
C SER A 41 26.49 -9.90 -34.83
N GLY A 42 25.29 -9.82 -35.43
CA GLY A 42 24.02 -10.02 -34.73
C GLY A 42 23.57 -11.49 -34.64
N ASP A 43 23.76 -12.26 -35.72
CA ASP A 43 23.32 -13.67 -35.79
C ASP A 43 24.01 -14.57 -34.75
N SER A 44 25.27 -14.31 -34.40
CA SER A 44 26.02 -15.22 -33.52
C SER A 44 25.62 -15.12 -32.05
N ALA A 45 25.18 -13.95 -31.59
CA ALA A 45 24.82 -13.73 -30.18
C ALA A 45 23.43 -14.32 -29.87
N ALA A 46 22.44 -14.09 -30.74
CA ALA A 46 21.10 -14.68 -30.59
C ALA A 46 21.14 -16.22 -30.67
N VAL A 47 21.96 -16.78 -31.57
CA VAL A 47 22.16 -18.24 -31.69
C VAL A 47 22.95 -18.82 -30.50
N ALA A 48 23.87 -18.06 -29.91
CA ALA A 48 24.60 -18.47 -28.70
C ALA A 48 23.69 -18.47 -27.45
N LEU A 49 22.82 -17.48 -27.29
CA LEU A 49 21.82 -17.42 -26.21
C LEU A 49 20.77 -18.53 -26.34
N ALA A 50 20.33 -18.86 -27.56
CA ALA A 50 19.41 -19.97 -27.79
C ALA A 50 19.99 -21.33 -27.35
N SER A 51 21.32 -21.50 -27.45
CA SER A 51 22.01 -22.76 -27.11
C SER A 51 22.60 -22.80 -25.68
N GLU A 52 22.56 -21.68 -24.94
CA GLU A 52 23.01 -21.58 -23.56
C GLU A 52 22.05 -22.34 -22.63
N LYS A 53 22.54 -23.39 -21.96
CA LYS A 53 21.83 -24.05 -20.87
C LYS A 53 21.97 -23.21 -19.61
N VAL A 54 20.85 -22.92 -18.96
CA VAL A 54 20.83 -22.10 -17.75
C VAL A 54 20.36 -22.95 -16.58
N ALA A 55 21.24 -23.15 -15.61
CA ALA A 55 20.89 -23.84 -14.37
C ALA A 55 20.07 -22.91 -13.44
N PRO A 56 19.11 -23.47 -12.67
CA PRO A 56 18.39 -22.71 -11.65
C PRO A 56 19.32 -22.06 -10.64
N TYR A 57 19.07 -20.79 -10.34
CA TYR A 57 19.83 -20.05 -9.35
C TYR A 57 19.36 -20.41 -7.93
N VAL A 58 20.32 -20.76 -7.07
CA VAL A 58 20.06 -21.27 -5.71
C VAL A 58 20.58 -20.38 -4.59
N GLU A 59 21.30 -19.30 -4.92
CA GLU A 59 21.94 -18.43 -3.90
C GLU A 59 20.98 -17.38 -3.30
N GLY A 60 19.75 -17.27 -3.83
CA GLY A 60 18.73 -16.39 -3.26
C GLY A 60 17.62 -16.04 -4.23
N LYS A 61 16.68 -15.24 -3.74
CA LYS A 61 15.52 -14.73 -4.49
C LYS A 61 15.47 -13.21 -4.33
N SER A 62 15.16 -12.51 -5.41
CA SER A 62 14.89 -11.07 -5.36
C SER A 62 13.62 -10.79 -4.58
N GLU A 63 13.55 -9.63 -3.93
CA GLU A 63 12.32 -9.16 -3.29
C GLU A 63 11.22 -8.89 -4.33
N VAL A 64 9.97 -9.00 -3.90
CA VAL A 64 8.78 -8.58 -4.65
C VAL A 64 8.24 -7.31 -4.02
N LEU A 65 8.16 -6.26 -4.82
CA LEU A 65 7.74 -4.94 -4.34
C LEU A 65 6.34 -4.61 -4.85
N SER A 66 5.33 -4.78 -3.99
CA SER A 66 3.95 -4.37 -4.29
C SER A 66 3.67 -2.91 -3.92
N TYR A 67 4.42 -2.39 -2.94
CA TYR A 67 4.41 -1.01 -2.47
C TYR A 67 5.75 -0.66 -1.86
N VAL A 68 6.04 0.63 -1.73
CA VAL A 68 7.23 1.14 -1.06
C VAL A 68 6.93 1.49 0.40
N TRP A 69 7.83 1.12 1.30
CA TRP A 69 7.72 1.45 2.72
C TRP A 69 8.13 2.90 2.99
N THR A 70 7.13 3.77 3.22
CA THR A 70 7.32 5.23 3.37
C THR A 70 6.13 5.88 4.07
N THR A 71 6.39 6.93 4.84
CA THR A 71 5.35 7.80 5.43
C THR A 71 5.07 9.05 4.59
N ARG A 72 5.84 9.26 3.51
CA ARG A 72 5.64 10.38 2.58
C ARG A 72 4.41 10.15 1.70
N LYS A 73 3.68 11.23 1.41
CA LYS A 73 2.53 11.25 0.49
C LYS A 73 2.99 11.22 -0.97
N GLU A 74 3.72 10.15 -1.31
CA GLU A 74 4.28 9.91 -2.64
C GLU A 74 3.82 8.52 -3.13
N LEU A 75 3.57 8.40 -4.43
CA LEU A 75 3.23 7.16 -5.12
C LEU A 75 3.76 7.21 -6.57
N SER A 76 3.72 6.09 -7.29
CA SER A 76 4.24 6.01 -8.67
C SER A 76 3.16 5.53 -9.64
N LEU A 77 3.08 6.18 -10.81
CA LEU A 77 2.24 5.78 -11.92
C LEU A 77 3.07 4.95 -12.89
N THR A 78 2.64 3.71 -13.12
CA THR A 78 3.36 2.76 -13.98
C THR A 78 2.46 2.21 -15.07
N PHE A 79 3.04 2.03 -16.25
CA PHE A 79 2.37 1.49 -17.42
C PHE A 79 3.01 0.18 -17.85
N ASN A 80 2.20 -0.80 -18.27
CA ASN A 80 2.66 -2.03 -18.90
C ASN A 80 2.31 -2.00 -20.39
N GLY A 81 3.16 -2.63 -21.21
CA GLY A 81 2.95 -2.71 -22.64
C GLY A 81 3.44 -1.47 -23.39
N MET A 82 3.17 -1.47 -24.69
CA MET A 82 3.49 -0.35 -25.58
C MET A 82 2.37 -0.26 -26.62
N ALA A 83 1.62 0.84 -26.64
CA ALA A 83 0.58 1.06 -27.65
C ALA A 83 1.21 1.34 -29.02
N ASP A 84 0.38 1.64 -30.02
CA ASP A 84 0.88 2.21 -31.27
C ASP A 84 1.45 3.62 -31.05
N LYS A 85 2.29 4.08 -31.98
CA LYS A 85 2.96 5.39 -31.90
C LYS A 85 2.01 6.56 -31.66
N LYS A 86 0.82 6.58 -32.28
CA LYS A 86 -0.12 7.70 -32.12
C LYS A 86 -0.62 7.75 -30.68
N THR A 87 -1.09 6.61 -30.16
CA THR A 87 -1.57 6.49 -28.79
C THR A 87 -0.47 6.83 -27.77
N MET A 88 0.77 6.40 -28.02
CA MET A 88 1.90 6.73 -27.15
C MET A 88 2.24 8.22 -27.13
N VAL A 89 2.16 8.92 -28.28
CA VAL A 89 2.32 10.38 -28.32
C VAL A 89 1.23 11.07 -27.50
N GLU A 90 -0.03 10.70 -27.70
CA GLU A 90 -1.16 11.28 -26.96
C GLU A 90 -1.05 11.03 -25.44
N LEU A 91 -0.60 9.84 -25.03
CA LEU A 91 -0.34 9.53 -23.62
C LEU A 91 0.76 10.41 -23.02
N LEU A 92 1.89 10.56 -23.72
CA LEU A 92 3.01 11.36 -23.23
C LEU A 92 2.66 12.86 -23.21
N ASP A 93 1.93 13.35 -24.21
CA ASP A 93 1.40 14.72 -24.21
C ASP A 93 0.50 14.95 -22.98
N ALA A 94 -0.43 14.02 -22.71
CA ALA A 94 -1.30 14.12 -21.54
C ALA A 94 -0.53 14.08 -20.21
N LEU A 95 0.53 13.28 -20.11
CA LEU A 95 1.40 13.24 -18.92
C LEU A 95 2.16 14.55 -18.73
N GLU A 96 2.71 15.12 -19.80
CA GLU A 96 3.46 16.39 -19.79
C GLU A 96 2.57 17.57 -19.43
N GLU A 97 1.37 17.68 -20.05
CA GLU A 97 0.37 18.71 -19.75
C GLU A 97 -0.03 18.71 -18.26
N ASN A 98 0.01 17.54 -17.62
CA ASN A 98 -0.35 17.37 -16.21
C ASN A 98 0.89 17.29 -15.28
N ASN A 99 2.11 17.45 -15.80
CA ASN A 99 3.37 17.35 -15.06
C ASN A 99 3.53 16.02 -14.30
N ILE A 100 3.13 14.91 -14.91
CA ILE A 100 3.15 13.58 -14.29
C ILE A 100 4.36 12.78 -14.78
N PRO A 101 5.37 12.53 -13.91
CA PRO A 101 6.38 11.52 -14.22
C PRO A 101 5.77 10.11 -14.15
N ALA A 102 6.30 9.19 -14.95
CA ALA A 102 5.78 7.83 -15.05
C ALA A 102 6.91 6.84 -15.36
N THR A 103 6.67 5.56 -15.05
CA THR A 103 7.58 4.46 -15.35
C THR A 103 6.89 3.47 -16.29
N PHE A 104 7.52 3.15 -17.42
CA PHE A 104 6.98 2.28 -18.46
C PHE A 104 7.69 0.92 -18.43
N PHE A 105 6.97 -0.13 -18.11
CA PHE A 105 7.40 -1.50 -18.32
C PHE A 105 7.13 -1.85 -19.79
N LEU A 106 8.18 -1.95 -20.61
CA LEU A 106 8.07 -2.19 -22.05
C LEU A 106 8.40 -3.63 -22.43
N PRO A 107 7.63 -4.27 -23.33
CA PRO A 107 7.98 -5.57 -23.89
C PRO A 107 9.21 -5.45 -24.78
N GLY A 108 10.22 -6.29 -24.55
CA GLY A 108 11.47 -6.24 -25.31
C GLY A 108 11.24 -6.35 -26.83
N ILE A 109 10.30 -7.19 -27.28
CA ILE A 109 10.02 -7.35 -28.72
C ILE A 109 9.52 -6.04 -29.35
N ARG A 110 8.66 -5.31 -28.65
CA ARG A 110 8.14 -4.02 -29.12
C ARG A 110 9.21 -2.95 -29.15
N VAL A 111 10.15 -2.97 -28.19
CA VAL A 111 11.32 -2.07 -28.21
C VAL A 111 12.25 -2.38 -29.39
N ALA A 112 12.40 -3.64 -29.80
CA ALA A 112 13.16 -4.01 -30.99
C ALA A 112 12.48 -3.55 -32.30
N GLU A 113 11.16 -3.63 -32.36
CA GLU A 113 10.35 -3.27 -33.54
C GLU A 113 10.23 -1.76 -33.72
N GLU A 114 9.99 -1.01 -32.64
CA GLU A 114 9.70 0.44 -32.64
C GLU A 114 10.60 1.18 -31.61
N PRO A 115 11.94 1.14 -31.75
CA PRO A 115 12.87 1.71 -30.77
C PRO A 115 12.74 3.23 -30.61
N GLU A 116 12.17 3.93 -31.58
CA GLU A 116 11.90 5.36 -31.49
C GLU A 116 10.84 5.72 -30.46
N ILE A 117 9.86 4.84 -30.19
CA ILE A 117 8.86 5.07 -29.14
C ILE A 117 9.54 5.01 -27.77
N ALA A 118 10.40 4.02 -27.55
CA ALA A 118 11.17 3.89 -26.31
C ALA A 118 12.09 5.10 -26.08
N LYS A 119 12.77 5.58 -27.13
CA LYS A 119 13.60 6.80 -27.04
C LYS A 119 12.75 8.03 -26.71
N MET A 120 11.58 8.18 -27.33
CA MET A 120 10.66 9.28 -27.06
C MET A 120 10.18 9.31 -25.61
N ILE A 121 9.91 8.15 -24.99
CA ILE A 121 9.56 8.04 -23.57
C ILE A 121 10.69 8.63 -22.70
N LEU A 122 11.95 8.29 -22.98
CA LEU A 122 13.11 8.79 -22.24
C LEU A 122 13.39 10.27 -22.49
N ASP A 123 13.29 10.72 -23.75
CA ASP A 123 13.51 12.12 -24.14
C ASP A 123 12.51 13.06 -23.44
N ARG A 124 11.33 12.56 -23.09
CA ARG A 124 10.31 13.26 -22.30
C ARG A 124 10.43 13.08 -20.77
N GLY A 125 11.51 12.46 -20.31
CA GLY A 125 11.86 12.37 -18.89
C GLY A 125 11.15 11.27 -18.10
N HIS A 126 10.57 10.27 -18.77
CA HIS A 126 9.97 9.11 -18.11
C HIS A 126 10.98 7.95 -17.98
N GLU A 127 10.66 6.98 -17.14
CA GLU A 127 11.51 5.80 -16.91
C GLU A 127 11.08 4.60 -17.76
N ILE A 128 12.02 3.72 -18.09
CA ILE A 128 11.77 2.44 -18.78
C ILE A 128 12.29 1.28 -17.95
N GLU A 129 11.47 0.24 -17.81
CA GLU A 129 11.77 -1.01 -17.11
C GLU A 129 11.31 -2.22 -17.95
N ASN A 130 11.64 -3.43 -17.51
CA ASN A 130 11.46 -4.66 -18.30
C ASN A 130 10.07 -5.28 -18.12
N ASN A 131 9.30 -5.41 -19.20
CA ASN A 131 8.00 -6.11 -19.19
C ASN A 131 8.02 -7.52 -19.76
N THR A 132 9.15 -8.23 -19.62
CA THR A 132 9.52 -9.47 -20.32
C THR A 132 9.63 -9.27 -21.84
N LEU A 133 10.14 -10.25 -22.58
CA LEU A 133 10.39 -10.08 -24.02
C LEU A 133 9.09 -10.10 -24.83
N ASN A 134 8.29 -11.15 -24.65
CA ASN A 134 7.09 -11.50 -25.41
C ASN A 134 5.81 -11.53 -24.55
N GLN A 135 5.90 -11.27 -23.23
CA GLN A 135 4.76 -11.27 -22.32
C GLN A 135 4.01 -12.63 -22.24
N LEU A 136 4.76 -13.74 -22.32
CA LEU A 136 4.19 -15.08 -22.22
C LEU A 136 3.71 -15.40 -20.79
N ASP A 137 2.77 -16.35 -20.70
CA ASP A 137 2.29 -16.89 -19.43
C ASP A 137 3.41 -17.68 -18.74
N LEU A 138 3.75 -17.25 -17.53
CA LEU A 138 4.83 -17.83 -16.74
C LEU A 138 4.52 -19.23 -16.20
N GLN A 139 3.26 -19.63 -16.06
CA GLN A 139 2.88 -20.85 -15.36
C GLN A 139 3.41 -22.12 -16.03
N ASN A 140 3.71 -22.05 -17.32
CA ASN A 140 4.16 -23.19 -18.12
C ASN A 140 5.60 -23.06 -18.63
N MET A 141 6.33 -22.02 -18.21
CA MET A 141 7.71 -21.80 -18.63
C MET A 141 8.68 -22.56 -17.72
N SER A 142 9.68 -23.18 -18.31
CA SER A 142 10.86 -23.64 -17.59
C SER A 142 11.70 -22.46 -17.09
N TYR A 143 12.52 -22.70 -16.07
CA TYR A 143 13.47 -21.71 -15.55
C TYR A 143 14.34 -21.10 -16.66
N GLU A 144 14.82 -21.92 -17.59
CA GLU A 144 15.67 -21.48 -18.71
C GLU A 144 14.92 -20.56 -19.67
N GLU A 145 13.67 -20.87 -20.00
CA GLU A 145 12.82 -20.03 -20.85
C GLU A 145 12.55 -18.68 -20.17
N LEU A 146 12.22 -18.70 -18.88
CA LEU A 146 11.99 -17.49 -18.10
C LEU A 146 13.25 -16.62 -18.00
N TYR A 147 14.40 -17.23 -17.75
CA TYR A 147 15.68 -16.53 -17.74
C TYR A 147 15.97 -15.85 -19.08
N LYS A 148 15.77 -16.56 -20.19
CA LYS A 148 15.98 -16.02 -21.55
C LYS A 148 14.99 -14.89 -21.84
N GLU A 149 13.73 -15.05 -21.45
CA GLU A 149 12.69 -14.05 -21.63
C GLU A 149 13.04 -12.71 -20.94
N VAL A 150 13.54 -12.76 -19.69
CA VAL A 150 13.92 -11.55 -18.95
C VAL A 150 15.26 -10.99 -19.48
N LYS A 151 16.27 -11.83 -19.67
CA LYS A 151 17.62 -11.42 -20.11
C LYS A 151 17.60 -10.76 -21.49
N LEU A 152 16.94 -11.38 -22.46
CA LEU A 152 16.87 -10.84 -23.83
C LEU A 152 16.13 -9.49 -23.87
N SER A 153 15.06 -9.35 -23.08
CA SER A 153 14.37 -8.08 -22.94
C SER A 153 15.29 -6.98 -22.37
N ASN A 154 16.07 -7.28 -21.32
CA ASN A 154 17.09 -6.36 -20.79
C ASN A 154 18.13 -5.97 -21.84
N GLU A 155 18.64 -6.93 -22.60
CA GLU A 155 19.64 -6.70 -23.65
C GLU A 155 19.11 -5.81 -24.77
N VAL A 156 17.87 -6.05 -25.22
CA VAL A 156 17.21 -5.24 -26.25
C VAL A 156 16.98 -3.82 -25.74
N ILE A 157 16.40 -3.64 -24.54
CA ILE A 157 16.18 -2.32 -23.96
C ILE A 157 17.50 -1.56 -23.85
N ARG A 158 18.56 -2.21 -23.33
CA ARG A 158 19.88 -1.59 -23.22
C ARG A 158 20.48 -1.21 -24.56
N LYS A 159 20.37 -2.09 -25.56
CA LYS A 159 20.92 -1.85 -26.90
C LYS A 159 20.24 -0.66 -27.58
N GLU A 160 18.91 -0.59 -27.51
CA GLU A 160 18.14 0.41 -28.25
C GLU A 160 18.04 1.75 -27.51
N THR A 161 18.07 1.75 -26.18
CA THR A 161 17.82 2.96 -25.38
C THR A 161 19.03 3.43 -24.55
N GLY A 162 20.04 2.57 -24.36
CA GLY A 162 21.14 2.83 -23.43
C GLY A 162 20.80 2.62 -21.95
N ILE A 163 19.53 2.36 -21.60
CA ILE A 163 19.08 2.12 -20.22
C ILE A 163 19.23 0.64 -19.86
N THR A 164 19.76 0.36 -18.68
CA THR A 164 19.74 -0.99 -18.11
C THR A 164 18.57 -1.07 -17.14
N PRO A 165 17.52 -1.89 -17.43
CA PRO A 165 16.39 -2.04 -16.51
C PRO A 165 16.85 -2.52 -15.14
N ARG A 166 16.27 -1.94 -14.09
CA ARG A 166 16.49 -2.33 -12.69
C ARG A 166 15.40 -3.27 -12.20
N TYR A 167 14.23 -3.19 -12.83
CA TYR A 167 13.02 -3.87 -12.40
C TYR A 167 12.41 -4.70 -13.52
N VAL A 168 11.77 -5.80 -13.12
CA VAL A 168 10.95 -6.61 -14.02
C VAL A 168 9.52 -6.70 -13.50
N ARG A 169 8.56 -6.65 -14.42
CA ARG A 169 7.16 -6.97 -14.16
C ARG A 169 6.61 -7.78 -15.33
N THR A 170 5.78 -8.78 -15.05
CA THR A 170 5.06 -9.54 -16.09
C THR A 170 3.87 -8.74 -16.65
N ARG A 171 3.18 -9.26 -17.66
CA ARG A 171 2.00 -8.58 -18.23
C ARG A 171 0.91 -8.31 -17.18
N SER A 172 0.64 -9.25 -16.28
CA SER A 172 -0.39 -9.14 -15.24
C SER A 172 0.16 -8.77 -13.86
N GLY A 173 1.48 -8.70 -13.67
CA GLY A 173 2.12 -8.55 -12.36
C GLY A 173 2.23 -9.86 -11.56
N GLU A 174 1.82 -10.99 -12.14
CA GLU A 174 2.05 -12.32 -11.59
C GLU A 174 3.54 -12.65 -11.47
N TYR A 175 3.89 -13.41 -10.44
CA TYR A 175 5.26 -13.84 -10.18
C TYR A 175 5.25 -15.20 -9.47
N ASN A 176 6.37 -15.92 -9.59
CA ASN A 176 6.65 -17.15 -8.87
C ASN A 176 8.09 -17.12 -8.34
N GLU A 177 8.48 -18.17 -7.64
CA GLU A 177 9.82 -18.30 -7.06
C GLU A 177 10.93 -18.27 -8.11
N ASP A 178 10.67 -18.83 -9.30
CA ASP A 178 11.61 -18.85 -10.41
C ASP A 178 11.85 -17.45 -10.97
N LEU A 179 10.81 -16.61 -11.12
CA LEU A 179 10.98 -15.22 -11.56
C LEU A 179 11.83 -14.45 -10.55
N GLN A 180 11.62 -14.64 -9.25
CA GLN A 180 12.44 -13.99 -8.23
C GLN A 180 13.90 -14.45 -8.28
N ALA A 181 14.15 -15.75 -8.52
CA ALA A 181 15.49 -16.31 -8.66
C ALA A 181 16.18 -15.81 -9.94
N VAL A 182 15.48 -15.77 -11.08
CA VAL A 182 15.97 -15.20 -12.35
C VAL A 182 16.31 -13.73 -12.19
N THR A 183 15.43 -12.95 -11.54
CA THR A 183 15.64 -11.52 -11.27
C THR A 183 16.93 -11.32 -10.46
N ALA A 184 17.14 -12.12 -9.41
CA ALA A 184 18.38 -12.09 -8.63
C ALA A 184 19.61 -12.54 -9.44
N GLN A 185 19.49 -13.60 -10.24
CA GLN A 185 20.57 -14.12 -11.08
C GLN A 185 21.03 -13.09 -12.12
N LEU A 186 20.11 -12.27 -12.62
CA LEU A 186 20.39 -11.19 -13.57
C LEU A 186 20.87 -9.89 -12.91
N GLY A 187 20.97 -9.85 -11.57
CA GLY A 187 21.40 -8.67 -10.83
C GLY A 187 20.39 -7.52 -10.88
N MET A 188 19.11 -7.83 -11.13
CA MET A 188 18.03 -6.85 -11.07
C MET A 188 17.59 -6.65 -9.62
N ASP A 189 17.06 -5.46 -9.31
CA ASP A 189 16.80 -5.04 -7.92
C ASP A 189 15.54 -5.68 -7.34
N ALA A 190 14.47 -5.81 -8.13
CA ALA A 190 13.18 -6.32 -7.66
C ALA A 190 12.28 -6.82 -8.79
N VAL A 191 11.41 -7.77 -8.44
CA VAL A 191 10.17 -8.02 -9.19
C VAL A 191 9.14 -7.01 -8.70
N ILE A 192 8.58 -6.22 -9.62
CA ILE A 192 7.63 -5.16 -9.25
C ILE A 192 6.21 -5.66 -9.44
N ASN A 193 5.42 -5.63 -8.38
CA ASN A 193 3.97 -5.81 -8.43
C ASN A 193 3.31 -4.42 -8.31
N TYR A 194 2.05 -4.37 -7.90
CA TYR A 194 1.30 -3.13 -7.72
C TYR A 194 0.35 -3.23 -6.52
N THR A 195 -0.04 -2.07 -6.01
CA THR A 195 -1.07 -1.96 -4.97
C THR A 195 -2.38 -1.47 -5.55
N ILE A 196 -2.33 -0.67 -6.62
CA ILE A 196 -3.51 -0.07 -7.25
C ILE A 196 -3.58 -0.55 -8.69
N ASN A 197 -4.67 -1.22 -9.04
CA ASN A 197 -5.03 -1.54 -10.41
C ASN A 197 -6.47 -1.08 -10.62
N PRO A 198 -6.71 -0.01 -11.41
CA PRO A 198 -8.06 0.53 -11.62
C PRO A 198 -8.94 -0.38 -12.47
N ARG A 199 -8.46 -1.57 -12.85
CA ARG A 199 -9.14 -2.56 -13.70
C ARG A 199 -9.56 -1.96 -15.03
N GLU A 200 -8.69 -1.14 -15.61
CA GLU A 200 -8.97 -0.47 -16.89
C GLU A 200 -9.20 -1.47 -18.03
N GLY A 201 -8.60 -2.68 -17.95
CA GLY A 201 -8.87 -3.78 -18.87
C GLY A 201 -10.30 -4.32 -18.87
N GLU A 202 -11.15 -3.93 -17.92
CA GLU A 202 -12.60 -4.13 -17.97
C GLU A 202 -13.32 -3.06 -18.82
N MET A 203 -12.58 -2.29 -19.64
CA MET A 203 -13.06 -1.21 -20.51
C MET A 203 -13.79 -0.08 -19.76
N GLN A 204 -13.24 0.29 -18.60
CA GLN A 204 -13.76 1.41 -17.82
C GLN A 204 -13.43 2.76 -18.47
N GLY A 205 -14.39 3.69 -18.44
CA GLY A 205 -14.15 5.05 -18.92
C GLY A 205 -13.17 5.84 -18.05
N ALA A 206 -12.51 6.84 -18.66
CA ALA A 206 -11.48 7.68 -18.04
C ALA A 206 -11.82 8.23 -16.64
N LYS A 207 -13.05 8.74 -16.48
CA LYS A 207 -13.52 9.30 -15.19
C LYS A 207 -13.62 8.23 -14.10
N THR A 208 -13.99 6.99 -14.45
CA THR A 208 -14.10 5.88 -13.50
C THR A 208 -12.72 5.45 -13.01
N ILE A 209 -11.74 5.39 -13.92
CA ILE A 209 -10.33 5.11 -13.60
C ILE A 209 -9.80 6.14 -12.59
N GLY A 210 -10.00 7.43 -12.85
CA GLY A 210 -9.56 8.50 -11.94
C GLY A 210 -10.21 8.42 -10.57
N LYS A 211 -11.54 8.18 -10.49
CA LYS A 211 -12.26 7.99 -9.22
C LYS A 211 -11.78 6.78 -8.44
N TYR A 212 -11.46 5.69 -9.13
CA TYR A 212 -10.90 4.50 -8.49
C TYR A 212 -9.56 4.85 -7.83
N ILE A 213 -8.67 5.51 -8.56
CA ILE A 213 -7.37 5.94 -8.03
C ILE A 213 -7.57 6.87 -6.84
N GLU A 214 -8.40 7.91 -6.95
CA GLU A 214 -8.71 8.83 -5.84
C GLU A 214 -9.13 8.10 -4.55
N ARG A 215 -9.96 7.07 -4.68
CA ARG A 215 -10.46 6.27 -3.56
C ARG A 215 -9.38 5.40 -2.90
N TYR A 216 -8.41 4.91 -3.67
CA TYR A 216 -7.45 3.89 -3.22
C TYR A 216 -6.00 4.39 -3.12
N ILE A 217 -5.74 5.68 -3.35
CA ILE A 217 -4.43 6.30 -3.12
C ILE A 217 -3.97 6.03 -1.69
N THR A 218 -2.77 5.47 -1.56
CA THR A 218 -2.08 5.30 -0.28
C THR A 218 -0.57 5.55 -0.45
N ARG A 219 0.11 5.88 0.65
CA ARG A 219 1.57 6.12 0.69
C ARG A 219 2.35 4.95 0.12
N GLY A 220 3.29 5.24 -0.78
CA GLY A 220 4.15 4.24 -1.40
C GLY A 220 3.46 3.32 -2.39
N SER A 221 2.22 3.62 -2.79
CA SER A 221 1.50 2.83 -3.79
C SER A 221 2.21 2.84 -5.14
N ILE A 222 2.04 1.74 -5.86
CA ILE A 222 2.41 1.61 -7.27
C ILE A 222 1.11 1.36 -8.03
N ILE A 223 0.76 2.28 -8.93
CA ILE A 223 -0.40 2.18 -9.83
C ILE A 223 0.03 1.44 -11.09
N SER A 224 -0.70 0.41 -11.50
CA SER A 224 -0.46 -0.31 -12.75
C SER A 224 -1.62 -0.12 -13.71
N MET A 225 -1.33 0.32 -14.93
CA MET A 225 -2.26 0.44 -16.06
C MET A 225 -1.61 -0.12 -17.32
N HIS A 226 -2.38 -0.49 -18.34
CA HIS A 226 -1.85 -0.96 -19.61
C HIS A 226 -2.02 0.09 -20.71
N THR A 227 -0.99 0.30 -21.53
CA THR A 227 -1.09 1.25 -22.64
C THR A 227 -1.86 0.67 -23.83
N ASP A 228 -1.89 -0.65 -23.97
CA ASP A 228 -2.29 -1.40 -25.16
C ASP A 228 -3.66 -2.09 -25.04
N ILE A 229 -4.44 -1.81 -23.98
CA ILE A 229 -5.73 -2.47 -23.72
C ILE A 229 -6.90 -1.50 -23.86
N ASN A 230 -6.95 -0.45 -23.02
CA ASN A 230 -8.08 0.48 -23.00
C ASN A 230 -7.67 1.86 -23.54
N PRO A 231 -8.30 2.37 -24.62
CA PRO A 231 -7.99 3.68 -25.16
C PRO A 231 -8.31 4.84 -24.19
N ASP A 232 -9.20 4.64 -23.21
CA ASP A 232 -9.53 5.65 -22.19
C ASP A 232 -8.39 5.92 -21.20
N VAL A 233 -7.29 5.15 -21.24
CA VAL A 233 -6.10 5.38 -20.40
C VAL A 233 -5.51 6.78 -20.62
N VAL A 234 -5.45 7.26 -21.87
CA VAL A 234 -5.01 8.63 -22.19
C VAL A 234 -5.95 9.65 -21.56
N GLY A 235 -7.26 9.47 -21.75
CA GLY A 235 -8.28 10.35 -21.18
C GLY A 235 -8.33 10.33 -19.65
N ALA A 236 -7.80 9.29 -19.00
CA ALA A 236 -7.76 9.16 -17.55
C ALA A 236 -6.71 10.06 -16.89
N ILE A 237 -5.64 10.45 -17.61
CA ILE A 237 -4.51 11.20 -17.04
C ILE A 237 -4.92 12.49 -16.32
N PRO A 238 -5.79 13.37 -16.87
CA PRO A 238 -6.25 14.56 -16.14
C PRO A 238 -7.06 14.23 -14.88
N TYR A 239 -7.80 13.12 -14.87
CA TYR A 239 -8.53 12.69 -13.66
C TYR A 239 -7.58 12.12 -12.61
N ILE A 240 -6.51 11.44 -13.02
CA ILE A 240 -5.45 10.97 -12.12
C ILE A 240 -4.71 12.16 -11.51
N ALA A 241 -4.37 13.16 -12.33
CA ALA A 241 -3.79 14.42 -11.85
C ALA A 241 -4.67 15.05 -10.78
N LYS A 242 -5.99 15.13 -11.05
CA LYS A 242 -6.95 15.71 -10.11
C LYS A 242 -7.09 14.90 -8.82
N ALA A 243 -7.11 13.57 -8.92
CA ALA A 243 -7.15 12.68 -7.76
C ALA A 243 -5.94 12.87 -6.83
N VAL A 244 -4.75 13.00 -7.41
CA VAL A 244 -3.50 13.20 -6.67
C VAL A 244 -3.46 14.59 -6.02
N GLU A 245 -3.93 15.63 -6.73
CA GLU A 245 -4.09 16.98 -6.18
C GLU A 245 -5.06 17.00 -4.99
N ASN A 246 -6.26 16.45 -5.16
CA ASN A 246 -7.32 16.44 -4.13
C ASN A 246 -6.89 15.73 -2.85
N THR A 247 -6.08 14.67 -2.98
CA THR A 247 -5.56 13.89 -1.85
C THR A 247 -4.27 14.47 -1.27
N GLY A 248 -3.67 15.47 -1.93
CA GLY A 248 -2.40 16.08 -1.52
C GLY A 248 -1.20 15.13 -1.62
N TYR A 249 -1.27 14.19 -2.57
CA TYR A 249 -0.19 13.27 -2.91
C TYR A 249 0.68 13.81 -4.04
N LYS A 250 1.79 13.12 -4.33
CA LYS A 250 2.65 13.41 -5.48
C LYS A 250 3.00 12.13 -6.23
N LEU A 251 2.86 12.18 -7.54
CA LEU A 251 3.41 11.15 -8.43
C LEU A 251 4.89 11.40 -8.65
N ILE A 252 5.71 10.38 -8.41
CA ILE A 252 7.15 10.40 -8.66
C ILE A 252 7.57 9.14 -9.42
N PRO A 253 8.70 9.17 -10.15
CA PRO A 253 9.22 7.99 -10.83
C PRO A 253 9.43 6.82 -9.86
N LEU A 254 9.26 5.58 -10.34
CA LEU A 254 9.34 4.39 -9.49
C LEU A 254 10.71 4.29 -8.83
N ASN A 255 11.81 4.51 -9.56
CA ASN A 255 13.14 4.46 -8.95
C ASN A 255 13.30 5.48 -7.83
N GLU A 256 12.78 6.69 -8.01
CA GLU A 256 12.80 7.71 -6.97
C GLU A 256 11.99 7.27 -5.74
N LEU A 257 10.80 6.71 -5.94
CA LEU A 257 9.96 6.20 -4.86
C LEU A 257 10.71 5.13 -4.07
N VAL A 258 11.28 4.12 -4.74
CA VAL A 258 12.02 3.01 -4.12
C VAL A 258 13.25 3.54 -3.37
N ASN A 259 14.04 4.41 -3.99
CA ASN A 259 15.28 4.94 -3.41
C ASN A 259 15.02 5.80 -2.16
N LYS A 260 13.92 6.58 -2.16
CA LYS A 260 13.50 7.32 -0.97
C LYS A 260 12.79 6.42 0.05
N GLY A 261 12.45 5.18 -0.31
CA GLY A 261 11.85 4.20 0.58
C GLY A 261 12.76 3.88 1.76
N THR A 262 12.19 3.27 2.80
CA THR A 262 12.93 2.87 3.99
C THR A 262 12.87 1.35 4.15
N LYS A 263 13.90 0.75 4.74
CA LYS A 263 13.88 -0.68 5.04
C LYS A 263 13.10 -0.96 6.32
N ARG A 264 12.34 -2.05 6.33
CA ARG A 264 11.71 -2.59 7.55
C ARG A 264 12.71 -3.44 8.30
N LYS A 265 12.71 -3.31 9.63
CA LYS A 265 13.32 -4.31 10.51
C LYS A 265 12.39 -5.53 10.56
N PRO A 266 12.94 -6.75 10.55
CA PRO A 266 12.19 -7.94 10.93
C PRO A 266 11.51 -7.74 12.29
N LEU A 267 10.30 -8.28 12.46
CA LEU A 267 9.50 -8.09 13.67
C LEU A 267 10.27 -8.42 14.95
N GLU A 268 11.04 -9.50 14.92
CA GLU A 268 11.83 -10.01 16.05
C GLU A 268 12.96 -9.06 16.46
N GLN A 269 13.34 -8.12 15.59
CA GLN A 269 14.35 -7.09 15.86
C GLN A 269 13.74 -5.79 16.41
N ILE A 270 12.41 -5.70 16.51
CA ILE A 270 11.72 -4.51 17.02
C ILE A 270 11.53 -4.64 18.52
N ALA A 271 12.00 -3.65 19.28
CA ALA A 271 11.92 -3.68 20.74
C ALA A 271 10.47 -3.82 21.22
N GLY A 272 10.21 -4.88 21.99
CA GLY A 272 8.92 -5.12 22.63
C GLY A 272 7.87 -5.83 21.77
N TYR A 273 8.24 -6.41 20.62
CA TYR A 273 7.35 -7.21 19.78
C TYR A 273 6.68 -8.40 20.50
N ASP A 274 7.31 -8.91 21.56
CA ASP A 274 6.91 -10.08 22.35
C ASP A 274 6.25 -9.71 23.70
N ARG A 275 5.95 -8.43 23.93
CA ARG A 275 5.41 -7.93 25.21
C ARG A 275 3.99 -8.39 25.52
N ILE A 276 3.23 -8.72 24.48
CA ILE A 276 1.88 -9.29 24.57
C ILE A 276 1.96 -10.76 24.20
N LYS A 277 1.52 -11.63 25.10
CA LYS A 277 1.54 -13.10 24.93
C LYS A 277 0.32 -13.73 25.58
N ILE A 278 -0.05 -14.92 25.11
CA ILE A 278 -1.09 -15.71 25.78
C ILE A 278 -0.63 -16.06 27.20
N ASN A 279 -1.52 -15.83 28.16
CA ASN A 279 -1.37 -16.14 29.57
C ASN A 279 -2.72 -16.66 30.12
N PRO A 280 -2.87 -17.97 30.32
CA PRO A 280 -4.11 -18.54 30.86
C PRO A 280 -4.34 -18.20 32.34
N ASN A 281 -3.33 -17.71 33.05
CA ASN A 281 -3.43 -17.37 34.47
C ASN A 281 -3.81 -15.89 34.66
N TYR A 282 -5.11 -15.60 34.58
CA TYR A 282 -5.66 -14.25 34.72
C TYR A 282 -6.42 -14.00 36.03
N SER A 283 -6.70 -15.05 36.83
CA SER A 283 -7.57 -14.95 38.03
C SER A 283 -7.10 -13.90 39.05
N ASP A 284 -5.79 -13.79 39.25
CA ASP A 284 -5.17 -12.89 40.25
C ASP A 284 -4.82 -11.51 39.70
N ILE A 285 -5.07 -11.25 38.41
CA ILE A 285 -4.85 -9.95 37.81
C ILE A 285 -5.81 -8.94 38.45
N LYS A 286 -5.27 -7.79 38.85
CA LYS A 286 -6.08 -6.64 39.28
C LYS A 286 -6.33 -5.74 38.07
N PRO A 287 -7.58 -5.58 37.62
CA PRO A 287 -7.89 -4.67 36.53
C PRO A 287 -7.45 -3.24 36.85
N ASN A 288 -6.79 -2.62 35.89
CA ASN A 288 -6.46 -1.20 35.88
C ASN A 288 -7.23 -0.55 34.74
N ILE A 289 -8.40 0.00 35.06
CA ILE A 289 -9.30 0.63 34.10
C ILE A 289 -9.22 2.14 34.29
N PHE A 290 -8.94 2.86 33.21
CA PHE A 290 -8.77 4.30 33.21
C PHE A 290 -9.80 4.95 32.30
N TYR A 291 -10.58 5.89 32.84
CA TYR A 291 -11.60 6.66 32.10
C TYR A 291 -11.14 8.09 31.88
N ASP A 292 -10.63 8.71 32.95
CA ASP A 292 -10.30 10.13 33.07
C ASP A 292 -9.20 10.34 34.14
N ALA A 293 -8.68 11.56 34.23
CA ALA A 293 -7.77 11.99 35.29
C ALA A 293 -8.26 13.29 35.96
N PRO A 294 -9.25 13.22 36.88
CA PRO A 294 -9.76 14.41 37.56
C PRO A 294 -8.64 15.25 38.16
N THR A 295 -8.60 16.53 37.80
CA THR A 295 -7.52 17.46 38.17
C THR A 295 -8.04 18.90 38.21
N GLU A 296 -7.25 19.80 38.80
CA GLU A 296 -7.50 21.26 38.73
C GLU A 296 -6.85 21.90 37.48
N GLU A 297 -6.01 21.14 36.75
CA GLU A 297 -5.43 21.61 35.49
C GLU A 297 -6.42 21.47 34.33
N LYS A 298 -6.60 22.54 33.55
CA LYS A 298 -7.38 22.48 32.30
C LYS A 298 -6.61 21.71 31.22
N VAL A 299 -6.68 20.38 31.28
CA VAL A 299 -6.03 19.46 30.34
C VAL A 299 -7.02 18.47 29.75
N ILE A 300 -6.86 18.12 28.48
CA ILE A 300 -7.70 17.17 27.75
C ILE A 300 -6.82 16.19 26.94
N ALA A 301 -7.25 14.94 26.83
CA ALA A 301 -6.70 14.01 25.84
C ALA A 301 -7.72 13.77 24.73
N LEU A 302 -7.32 14.06 23.48
CA LEU A 302 -8.05 13.61 22.30
C LEU A 302 -7.57 12.20 21.93
N THR A 303 -8.52 11.28 21.81
CA THR A 303 -8.24 9.89 21.45
C THR A 303 -9.07 9.48 20.23
N PHE A 304 -8.48 8.65 19.37
CA PHE A 304 -9.10 8.24 18.11
C PHE A 304 -9.15 6.71 18.02
N ASP A 305 -10.34 6.16 17.86
CA ASP A 305 -10.58 4.73 17.72
C ASP A 305 -10.78 4.35 16.23
N ASP A 306 -10.70 3.05 15.96
CA ASP A 306 -10.99 2.40 14.68
C ASP A 306 -9.92 2.51 13.58
N TRP A 307 -10.38 2.60 12.33
CA TRP A 307 -9.59 2.64 11.11
C TRP A 307 -10.43 3.17 9.94
N ALA A 308 -9.85 4.04 9.11
CA ALA A 308 -10.48 4.60 7.92
C ALA A 308 -9.57 4.53 6.68
N SER A 309 -10.04 5.10 5.57
CA SER A 309 -9.21 5.36 4.40
C SER A 309 -8.00 6.24 4.72
N ASP A 310 -7.00 6.16 3.85
CA ASP A 310 -5.80 7.01 3.95
C ASP A 310 -6.15 8.50 3.89
N TYR A 311 -7.15 8.88 3.10
CA TYR A 311 -7.66 10.24 3.03
C TYR A 311 -8.11 10.76 4.39
N THR A 312 -9.04 10.04 5.05
CA THR A 312 -9.65 10.47 6.32
C THR A 312 -8.59 10.61 7.41
N VAL A 313 -7.76 9.58 7.59
CA VAL A 313 -6.70 9.61 8.62
C VAL A 313 -5.67 10.70 8.30
N THR A 314 -5.30 10.89 7.03
CA THR A 314 -4.37 11.95 6.64
C THR A 314 -4.93 13.33 6.94
N LYS A 315 -6.22 13.58 6.70
CA LYS A 315 -6.87 14.87 7.02
C LYS A 315 -6.87 15.16 8.52
N ILE A 316 -7.16 14.15 9.34
CA ILE A 316 -7.09 14.26 10.79
C ILE A 316 -5.64 14.58 11.23
N LEU A 317 -4.64 13.87 10.70
CA LEU A 317 -3.24 14.12 11.00
C LEU A 317 -2.77 15.53 10.56
N GLU A 318 -3.24 16.01 9.41
CA GLU A 318 -2.97 17.38 8.94
C GLU A 318 -3.50 18.42 9.95
N ILE A 319 -4.76 18.28 10.38
CA ILE A 319 -5.36 19.16 11.39
C ILE A 319 -4.58 19.10 12.70
N LEU A 320 -4.31 17.90 13.23
CA LEU A 320 -3.58 17.75 14.50
C LEU A 320 -2.17 18.33 14.43
N LYS A 321 -1.50 18.21 13.29
CA LYS A 321 -0.18 18.80 13.05
C LYS A 321 -0.21 20.32 12.99
N GLU A 322 -1.15 20.90 12.23
CA GLU A 322 -1.34 22.35 12.12
C GLU A 322 -1.68 22.95 13.49
N GLU A 323 -2.55 22.27 14.23
CA GLU A 323 -2.97 22.66 15.56
C GLU A 323 -1.94 22.32 16.64
N LYS A 324 -0.91 21.50 16.37
CA LYS A 324 0.08 21.01 17.34
C LYS A 324 -0.59 20.31 18.54
N VAL A 325 -1.56 19.45 18.28
CA VAL A 325 -2.30 18.71 19.30
C VAL A 325 -1.77 17.28 19.39
N PRO A 326 -1.13 16.88 20.52
CA PRO A 326 -0.81 15.47 20.75
C PRO A 326 -2.10 14.66 20.91
N SER A 327 -2.08 13.40 20.49
CA SER A 327 -3.26 12.52 20.54
C SER A 327 -2.84 11.06 20.68
N THR A 328 -3.78 10.21 21.06
CA THR A 328 -3.57 8.77 21.21
C THR A 328 -4.54 8.02 20.29
N PHE A 329 -4.01 7.21 19.38
CA PHE A 329 -4.78 6.43 18.42
C PHE A 329 -4.86 4.97 18.85
N PHE A 330 -6.07 4.44 19.01
CA PHE A 330 -6.34 3.03 19.23
C PHE A 330 -6.67 2.38 17.89
N LEU A 331 -5.71 1.63 17.35
CA LEU A 331 -5.80 1.12 15.98
C LEU A 331 -6.30 -0.32 15.93
N ILE A 332 -7.21 -0.61 14.99
CA ILE A 332 -7.61 -1.97 14.66
C ILE A 332 -6.49 -2.65 13.88
N GLY A 333 -5.97 -3.77 14.39
CA GLY A 333 -4.85 -4.51 13.80
C GLY A 333 -5.09 -4.90 12.33
N LYS A 334 -6.31 -5.33 11.97
CA LYS A 334 -6.67 -5.66 10.58
C LYS A 334 -6.64 -4.45 9.63
N GLY A 335 -6.87 -3.25 10.14
CA GLY A 335 -6.72 -2.01 9.38
C GLY A 335 -5.25 -1.70 9.13
N VAL A 336 -4.45 -1.79 10.18
CA VAL A 336 -2.99 -1.59 10.15
C VAL A 336 -2.31 -2.56 9.19
N GLU A 337 -2.70 -3.84 9.17
CA GLU A 337 -2.16 -4.85 8.27
C GLU A 337 -2.34 -4.47 6.78
N LYS A 338 -3.44 -3.80 6.44
CA LYS A 338 -3.74 -3.38 5.07
C LYS A 338 -3.00 -2.11 4.64
N ASN A 339 -2.79 -1.16 5.55
CA ASN A 339 -2.06 0.06 5.26
C ASN A 339 -1.07 0.37 6.41
N PRO A 340 0.03 -0.37 6.49
CA PRO A 340 1.02 -0.20 7.56
C PRO A 340 1.77 1.13 7.44
N ASN A 341 1.87 1.71 6.23
CA ASN A 341 2.50 3.02 6.02
C ASN A 341 1.72 4.13 6.74
N LEU A 342 0.39 4.04 6.75
CA LEU A 342 -0.48 5.00 7.44
C LEU A 342 -0.34 4.91 8.96
N ALA A 343 -0.33 3.69 9.51
CA ALA A 343 -0.09 3.49 10.95
C ALA A 343 1.26 4.05 11.38
N ARG A 344 2.30 3.83 10.56
CA ARG A 344 3.62 4.43 10.78
C ARG A 344 3.59 5.95 10.70
N ALA A 345 2.84 6.53 9.77
CA ALA A 345 2.70 7.98 9.63
C ALA A 345 2.00 8.63 10.84
N ILE A 346 1.07 7.92 11.50
CA ILE A 346 0.48 8.35 12.77
C ILE A 346 1.58 8.43 13.84
N TYR A 347 2.36 7.36 14.01
CA TYR A 347 3.43 7.28 15.01
C TYR A 347 4.55 8.31 14.78
N GLU A 348 5.06 8.42 13.55
CA GLU A 348 6.16 9.35 13.21
C GLU A 348 5.77 10.83 13.30
N GLN A 349 4.47 11.14 13.30
CA GLN A 349 3.98 12.50 13.56
C GLN A 349 3.88 12.84 15.05
N GLY A 350 4.33 11.94 15.92
CA GLY A 350 4.41 12.16 17.37
C GLY A 350 3.16 11.75 18.12
N HIS A 351 2.21 11.04 17.49
CA HIS A 351 1.04 10.51 18.18
C HIS A 351 1.34 9.18 18.87
N GLU A 352 0.68 8.91 19.98
CA GLU A 352 0.71 7.60 20.59
C GLU A 352 -0.12 6.62 19.78
N VAL A 353 0.36 5.39 19.66
CA VAL A 353 -0.36 4.29 19.00
C VAL A 353 -0.58 3.17 20.02
N ALA A 354 -1.83 2.81 20.23
CA ALA A 354 -2.30 1.78 21.13
C ALA A 354 -3.21 0.78 20.39
N SER A 355 -3.56 -0.33 21.04
CA SER A 355 -4.36 -1.39 20.42
C SER A 355 -5.85 -1.19 20.60
N HIS A 356 -6.60 -1.37 19.52
CA HIS A 356 -8.06 -1.51 19.52
C HIS A 356 -8.50 -2.91 19.07
N SER A 357 -7.77 -3.95 19.52
CA SER A 357 -7.93 -5.35 19.07
C SER A 357 -7.51 -5.57 17.60
N TYR A 358 -7.47 -6.81 17.14
CA TYR A 358 -7.20 -7.12 15.73
C TYR A 358 -8.50 -7.15 14.92
N GLY A 359 -9.54 -7.82 15.44
CA GLY A 359 -10.81 -8.08 14.75
C GLY A 359 -11.92 -7.06 14.99
N HIS A 360 -11.83 -6.25 16.05
CA HIS A 360 -12.90 -5.37 16.53
C HIS A 360 -14.16 -6.13 17.00
N GLU A 361 -13.94 -7.28 17.67
CA GLU A 361 -15.00 -8.08 18.27
C GLU A 361 -15.40 -7.53 19.65
N VAL A 362 -16.67 -7.71 20.04
CA VAL A 362 -17.12 -7.38 21.39
C VAL A 362 -16.52 -8.38 22.37
N VAL A 363 -15.54 -7.91 23.15
CA VAL A 363 -14.64 -8.78 23.92
C VAL A 363 -15.31 -9.61 25.01
N THR A 364 -16.49 -9.20 25.48
CA THR A 364 -17.30 -9.96 26.45
C THR A 364 -18.06 -11.14 25.83
N LYS A 365 -18.08 -11.24 24.49
CA LYS A 365 -18.80 -12.28 23.73
C LYS A 365 -17.89 -13.36 23.15
N ILE A 366 -16.58 -13.24 23.33
CA ILE A 366 -15.58 -14.20 22.84
C ILE A 366 -14.94 -14.94 24.01
N THR A 367 -14.30 -16.07 23.71
CA THR A 367 -13.58 -16.87 24.71
C THR A 367 -12.32 -16.16 25.19
N PRO A 368 -11.81 -16.50 26.39
CA PRO A 368 -10.55 -15.97 26.88
C PRO A 368 -9.38 -16.21 25.91
N GLU A 369 -9.34 -17.37 25.27
CA GLU A 369 -8.31 -17.74 24.31
C GLU A 369 -8.39 -16.87 23.05
N GLU A 370 -9.58 -16.72 22.46
CA GLU A 370 -9.81 -15.87 21.28
C GLU A 370 -9.42 -14.42 21.55
N LEU A 371 -9.78 -13.87 22.72
CA LEU A 371 -9.39 -12.51 23.10
C LEU A 371 -7.87 -12.36 23.17
N GLN A 372 -7.18 -13.31 23.80
CA GLN A 372 -5.73 -13.22 23.93
C GLN A 372 -5.00 -13.41 22.60
N GLU A 373 -5.47 -14.31 21.74
CA GLU A 373 -4.93 -14.49 20.38
C GLU A 373 -5.12 -13.23 19.52
N ASP A 374 -6.30 -12.62 19.59
CA ASP A 374 -6.61 -11.36 18.92
C ASP A 374 -5.65 -10.25 19.36
N LEU A 375 -5.48 -10.08 20.68
CA LEU A 375 -4.62 -9.07 21.28
C LEU A 375 -3.14 -9.26 20.94
N VAL A 376 -2.65 -10.51 20.93
CA VAL A 376 -1.28 -10.85 20.52
C VAL A 376 -1.07 -10.51 19.05
N LYS A 377 -2.03 -10.87 18.19
CA LYS A 377 -1.94 -10.58 16.76
C LYS A 377 -1.95 -9.07 16.50
N ALA A 378 -2.84 -8.33 17.15
CA ALA A 378 -2.92 -6.87 17.07
C ALA A 378 -1.58 -6.24 17.44
N HIS A 379 -1.01 -6.63 18.59
CA HIS A 379 0.26 -6.09 19.07
C HIS A 379 1.41 -6.31 18.08
N LYS A 380 1.53 -7.51 17.50
CA LYS A 380 2.57 -7.83 16.51
C LYS A 380 2.42 -6.99 15.25
N VAL A 381 1.22 -6.95 14.67
CA VAL A 381 0.93 -6.19 13.45
C VAL A 381 1.19 -4.69 13.65
N ILE A 382 0.74 -4.13 14.78
CA ILE A 382 0.98 -2.72 15.10
C ILE A 382 2.46 -2.46 15.30
N THR A 383 3.16 -3.30 16.07
CA THR A 383 4.61 -3.17 16.30
C THR A 383 5.40 -3.21 14.99
N GLU A 384 5.05 -4.14 14.10
CA GLU A 384 5.67 -4.26 12.78
C GLU A 384 5.41 -3.02 11.93
N ALA A 385 4.17 -2.52 11.90
CA ALA A 385 3.83 -1.36 11.09
C ALA A 385 4.51 -0.09 11.60
N ILE A 386 4.47 0.20 12.89
CA ILE A 386 5.06 1.44 13.42
C ILE A 386 6.58 1.36 13.61
N GLN A 387 7.16 0.15 13.48
CA GLN A 387 8.61 -0.12 13.65
C GLN A 387 9.15 0.32 15.03
N ALA A 388 8.26 0.33 16.02
CA ALA A 388 8.51 0.78 17.37
C ALA A 388 7.55 0.07 18.33
N LYS A 389 7.83 0.22 19.64
CA LYS A 389 6.97 -0.35 20.67
C LYS A 389 5.67 0.47 20.78
N PRO A 390 4.48 -0.15 20.60
CA PRO A 390 3.21 0.52 20.85
C PRO A 390 3.04 0.89 22.32
N THR A 391 2.16 1.85 22.60
CA THR A 391 1.73 2.15 23.95
C THR A 391 0.99 0.93 24.52
N MET A 392 1.33 0.52 25.74
CA MET A 392 0.76 -0.67 26.40
C MET A 392 -0.65 -0.43 26.96
N LEU A 393 -1.48 0.25 26.18
CA LEU A 393 -2.89 0.49 26.43
C LEU A 393 -3.72 -0.36 25.45
N PHE A 394 -4.83 -0.87 25.95
CA PHE A 394 -5.84 -1.54 25.15
C PHE A 394 -7.19 -0.86 25.39
N ARG A 395 -7.88 -0.49 24.32
CA ARG A 395 -9.28 -0.06 24.38
C ARG A 395 -10.15 -1.15 23.74
N PRO A 396 -11.16 -1.69 24.43
CA PRO A 396 -12.07 -2.68 23.87
C PRO A 396 -13.02 -2.05 22.86
N ALA A 397 -13.39 -2.82 21.82
CA ALA A 397 -14.43 -2.42 20.88
C ALA A 397 -15.70 -2.02 21.63
N THR A 398 -16.39 -0.99 21.13
CA THR A 398 -17.62 -0.40 21.71
C THR A 398 -17.52 0.09 23.16
N GLY A 399 -16.33 0.08 23.77
CA GLY A 399 -16.14 0.36 25.19
C GLY A 399 -16.66 -0.74 26.13
N GLU A 400 -17.12 -1.87 25.60
CA GLU A 400 -17.71 -2.96 26.39
C GLU A 400 -16.63 -3.81 27.07
N ILE A 401 -16.58 -3.77 28.40
CA ILE A 401 -15.65 -4.58 29.21
C ILE A 401 -16.24 -4.88 30.59
N ASP A 402 -15.99 -6.09 31.09
CA ASP A 402 -16.28 -6.46 32.48
C ASP A 402 -14.98 -6.83 33.24
N GLU A 403 -15.08 -7.07 34.54
CA GLU A 403 -13.91 -7.39 35.37
C GLU A 403 -13.15 -8.61 34.84
N LYS A 404 -13.87 -9.67 34.44
CA LYS A 404 -13.27 -10.91 33.95
C LYS A 404 -12.48 -10.65 32.67
N THR A 405 -13.07 -9.93 31.73
CA THR A 405 -12.48 -9.64 30.42
C THR A 405 -11.32 -8.67 30.53
N ALA A 406 -11.39 -7.70 31.45
CA ALA A 406 -10.27 -6.82 31.78
C ALA A 406 -9.07 -7.62 32.33
N LYS A 407 -9.31 -8.59 33.22
CA LYS A 407 -8.27 -9.50 33.72
C LYS A 407 -7.63 -10.30 32.60
N ILE A 408 -8.44 -10.90 31.72
CA ILE A 408 -7.97 -11.68 30.57
C ILE A 408 -7.08 -10.82 29.66
N ALA A 409 -7.55 -9.64 29.26
CA ALA A 409 -6.80 -8.74 28.39
C ALA A 409 -5.48 -8.29 29.04
N MET A 410 -5.50 -7.89 30.31
CA MET A 410 -4.30 -7.44 31.03
C MET A 410 -3.31 -8.57 31.32
N ALA A 411 -3.78 -9.82 31.48
CA ALA A 411 -2.91 -10.98 31.68
C ALA A 411 -1.92 -11.17 30.52
N THR A 412 -2.28 -10.68 29.32
CA THR A 412 -1.41 -10.76 28.14
C THR A 412 -0.17 -9.87 28.24
N GLY A 413 -0.22 -8.81 29.05
CA GLY A 413 0.85 -7.83 29.22
C GLY A 413 0.44 -6.36 29.03
N TYR A 414 -0.81 -6.07 28.63
CA TYR A 414 -1.33 -4.70 28.63
C TYR A 414 -1.35 -4.14 30.06
N LYS A 415 -0.97 -2.87 30.20
CA LYS A 415 -0.86 -2.23 31.53
C LYS A 415 -2.17 -1.65 32.03
N SER A 416 -3.04 -1.26 31.12
CA SER A 416 -4.33 -0.64 31.45
C SER A 416 -5.34 -0.87 30.34
N ILE A 417 -6.60 -0.98 30.75
CA ILE A 417 -7.75 -0.82 29.88
C ILE A 417 -8.06 0.68 29.80
N ALA A 418 -7.98 1.23 28.60
CA ALA A 418 -8.15 2.65 28.33
C ALA A 418 -9.56 2.91 27.81
N LEU A 419 -10.39 3.57 28.61
CA LEU A 419 -11.74 4.01 28.26
C LEU A 419 -11.76 5.54 28.12
N TYR A 420 -12.93 6.14 28.25
CA TYR A 420 -13.20 7.56 28.06
C TYR A 420 -14.39 7.98 28.91
N ASP A 421 -14.47 9.25 29.27
CA ASP A 421 -15.60 9.87 29.96
C ASP A 421 -16.46 10.73 29.03
N VAL A 422 -15.89 11.23 27.92
CA VAL A 422 -16.61 12.07 26.94
C VAL A 422 -16.78 11.34 25.60
N THR A 423 -18.04 11.13 25.22
CA THR A 423 -18.42 10.59 23.90
C THR A 423 -19.37 11.55 23.16
N PRO A 424 -19.04 11.96 21.92
CA PRO A 424 -19.89 12.82 21.10
C PRO A 424 -20.81 12.09 20.11
N PHE A 425 -20.68 10.77 19.98
CA PHE A 425 -21.37 9.98 18.94
C PHE A 425 -21.03 10.44 17.51
N ASP A 426 -19.75 10.70 17.24
CA ASP A 426 -19.25 11.14 15.94
C ASP A 426 -19.28 10.03 14.87
N TRP A 427 -19.43 8.78 15.27
CA TRP A 427 -19.66 7.65 14.35
C TRP A 427 -21.03 7.65 13.68
N ASP A 428 -22.00 8.39 14.23
CA ASP A 428 -23.34 8.53 13.68
C ASP A 428 -23.36 9.69 12.68
N ILE A 429 -23.48 9.34 11.40
CA ILE A 429 -23.41 10.26 10.25
C ILE A 429 -24.50 11.35 10.27
N GLU A 430 -25.57 11.15 11.04
CA GLU A 430 -26.63 12.15 11.18
C GLU A 430 -26.23 13.29 12.13
N ASN A 431 -25.18 13.10 12.94
CA ASN A 431 -24.64 14.14 13.81
C ASN A 431 -23.64 15.00 13.03
N ASP A 432 -24.04 16.23 12.71
CA ASP A 432 -23.14 17.20 12.10
C ASP A 432 -21.99 17.64 13.03
N ALA A 433 -21.05 18.38 12.44
CA ALA A 433 -19.87 18.86 13.15
C ALA A 433 -20.19 19.74 14.37
N ASP A 434 -21.25 20.55 14.31
CA ASP A 434 -21.59 21.47 15.40
C ASP A 434 -22.23 20.73 16.58
N GLU A 435 -23.02 19.69 16.32
CA GLU A 435 -23.57 18.82 17.36
C GLU A 435 -22.45 17.99 18.02
N ILE A 436 -21.46 17.51 17.27
CA ILE A 436 -20.25 16.86 17.83
C ILE A 436 -19.52 17.81 18.78
N VAL A 437 -19.24 19.05 18.34
CA VAL A 437 -18.59 20.08 19.15
C VAL A 437 -19.38 20.35 20.43
N LYS A 438 -20.67 20.63 20.30
CA LYS A 438 -21.56 20.93 21.43
C LYS A 438 -21.57 19.80 22.47
N ARG A 439 -21.58 18.54 22.04
CA ARG A 439 -21.55 17.39 22.96
C ARG A 439 -20.24 17.30 23.72
N ILE A 440 -19.12 17.58 23.07
CA ILE A 440 -17.80 17.65 23.72
C ILE A 440 -17.80 18.79 24.74
N ILE A 441 -18.15 20.00 24.32
CA ILE A 441 -18.10 21.21 25.15
C ILE A 441 -19.06 21.11 26.36
N ASN A 442 -20.20 20.44 26.23
CA ASN A 442 -21.12 20.30 27.36
C ASN A 442 -20.72 19.21 28.36
N LYS A 443 -19.91 18.23 27.97
CA LYS A 443 -19.56 17.07 28.81
C LYS A 443 -18.15 17.10 29.38
N ARG A 444 -17.21 17.80 28.74
CA ARG A 444 -15.81 17.82 29.20
C ARG A 444 -15.67 18.37 30.62
N GLY A 445 -14.76 17.77 31.36
CA GLY A 445 -14.19 18.28 32.59
C GLY A 445 -12.66 18.37 32.49
N ASP A 446 -12.05 18.88 33.55
CA ASP A 446 -10.61 18.99 33.67
C ASP A 446 -10.00 17.58 33.83
N GLY A 447 -9.17 17.17 32.87
CA GLY A 447 -8.60 15.83 32.78
C GLY A 447 -9.44 14.81 32.02
N SER A 448 -10.45 15.25 31.25
CA SER A 448 -11.25 14.35 30.41
C SER A 448 -10.45 13.70 29.26
N VAL A 449 -10.86 12.49 28.93
CA VAL A 449 -10.49 11.74 27.75
C VAL A 449 -11.68 11.72 26.79
N ILE A 450 -11.51 12.38 25.65
CA ILE A 450 -12.51 12.44 24.59
C ILE A 450 -12.24 11.30 23.60
N VAL A 451 -13.26 10.49 23.33
CA VAL A 451 -13.23 9.52 22.22
C VAL A 451 -13.81 10.14 20.96
N LEU A 452 -13.05 10.03 19.88
CA LEU A 452 -13.43 10.30 18.50
C LEU A 452 -13.08 9.06 17.68
N HIS A 453 -13.56 8.98 16.45
CA HIS A 453 -13.35 7.85 15.56
C HIS A 453 -12.70 8.29 14.25
N ILE A 454 -11.78 7.48 13.75
CA ILE A 454 -11.29 7.60 12.37
C ILE A 454 -12.16 6.72 11.48
N LEU A 455 -13.30 7.27 11.02
CA LEU A 455 -14.28 6.61 10.16
C LEU A 455 -14.59 7.43 8.91
N ASP A 456 -14.65 6.76 7.75
CA ASP A 456 -14.98 7.40 6.48
C ASP A 456 -16.44 7.89 6.47
N GLY A 457 -16.67 9.10 5.94
CA GLY A 457 -18.01 9.67 5.76
C GLY A 457 -18.63 10.29 7.01
N THR A 458 -17.90 10.32 8.13
CA THR A 458 -18.30 11.03 9.36
C THR A 458 -17.88 12.51 9.34
N HIS A 459 -18.39 13.28 10.31
CA HIS A 459 -18.14 14.72 10.43
C HIS A 459 -16.98 15.08 11.38
N THR A 460 -16.14 14.11 11.74
CA THR A 460 -15.01 14.31 12.68
C THR A 460 -13.95 15.25 12.11
N ILE A 461 -13.69 15.22 10.79
CA ILE A 461 -12.73 16.14 10.13
C ILE A 461 -13.18 17.59 10.30
N GLU A 462 -14.47 17.86 10.11
CA GLU A 462 -15.04 19.21 10.20
C GLU A 462 -15.19 19.69 11.65
N ALA A 463 -15.46 18.77 12.59
CA ALA A 463 -15.61 19.09 14.01
C ALA A 463 -14.27 19.38 14.70
N LEU A 464 -13.21 18.65 14.33
CA LEU A 464 -11.95 18.63 15.06
C LEU A 464 -11.30 20.02 15.24
N PRO A 465 -11.17 20.88 14.21
CA PRO A 465 -10.64 22.24 14.38
C PRO A 465 -11.49 23.08 15.34
N LYS A 466 -12.82 23.01 15.21
CA LYS A 466 -13.78 23.75 16.05
C LYS A 466 -13.66 23.34 17.52
N VAL A 467 -13.54 22.03 17.80
CA VAL A 467 -13.30 21.50 19.14
C VAL A 467 -12.00 22.05 19.71
N ILE A 468 -10.92 21.97 18.94
CA ILE A 468 -9.59 22.40 19.40
C ILE A 468 -9.56 23.89 19.72
N HIS A 469 -10.11 24.73 18.84
CA HIS A 469 -10.15 26.19 19.04
C HIS A 469 -11.01 26.56 20.24
N THR A 470 -12.22 25.99 20.35
CA THR A 470 -13.13 26.29 21.47
C THR A 470 -12.51 25.91 22.81
N LEU A 471 -11.92 24.72 22.93
CA LEU A 471 -11.27 24.28 24.16
C LEU A 471 -10.06 25.17 24.52
N ARG A 472 -9.28 25.63 23.53
CA ARG A 472 -8.18 26.58 23.77
C ARG A 472 -8.65 27.93 24.27
N GLU A 473 -9.73 28.47 23.69
CA GLU A 473 -10.36 29.71 24.15
C GLU A 473 -10.84 29.60 25.61
N GLU A 474 -11.28 28.41 26.02
CA GLU A 474 -11.64 28.10 27.41
C GLU A 474 -10.42 27.84 28.34
N GLY A 475 -9.20 27.87 27.80
CA GLY A 475 -7.95 27.72 28.54
C GLY A 475 -7.42 26.29 28.66
N TYR A 476 -7.96 25.33 27.89
CA TYR A 476 -7.47 23.95 27.90
C TYR A 476 -6.18 23.78 27.10
N THR A 477 -5.34 22.88 27.59
CA THR A 477 -4.19 22.33 26.87
C THR A 477 -4.41 20.85 26.56
N PHE A 478 -3.68 20.32 25.56
CA PHE A 478 -3.84 18.95 25.11
C PHE A 478 -2.62 18.11 25.49
N LYS A 479 -2.87 16.88 25.96
CA LYS A 479 -1.82 15.91 26.32
C LYS A 479 -2.13 14.55 25.70
N HIS A 480 -1.11 13.70 25.55
CA HIS A 480 -1.35 12.29 25.28
C HIS A 480 -2.08 11.63 26.45
N MET A 481 -2.80 10.54 26.17
CA MET A 481 -3.51 9.81 27.20
C MET A 481 -2.57 9.29 28.30
N THR A 482 -1.37 8.81 27.97
CA THR A 482 -0.45 8.33 29.03
C THR A 482 0.09 9.45 29.92
N GLU A 483 0.11 10.69 29.45
CA GLU A 483 0.50 11.85 30.27
C GLU A 483 -0.61 12.18 31.28
N LEU A 484 -1.88 12.19 30.86
CA LEU A 484 -3.02 12.31 31.79
C LEU A 484 -3.01 11.18 32.83
N MET A 485 -2.76 9.95 32.41
CA MET A 485 -2.68 8.80 33.34
C MET A 485 -1.60 8.98 34.41
N ARG A 486 -0.49 9.66 34.11
CA ARG A 486 0.56 9.95 35.10
C ARG A 486 0.12 11.03 36.09
N MET A 487 -0.69 11.98 35.65
CA MET A 487 -1.23 13.04 36.52
C MET A 487 -2.18 12.49 37.59
N LYS A 488 -3.00 11.49 37.27
CA LYS A 488 -3.90 10.83 38.25
C LYS A 488 -3.18 10.09 39.38
N ASN A 489 -1.95 9.65 39.12
CA ASN A 489 -1.17 8.84 40.07
C ASN A 489 -0.23 9.68 40.95
N ASN A 490 -0.23 11.01 40.78
CA ASN A 490 0.48 11.99 41.61
C ASN A 490 -0.53 12.78 42.42
#